data_AF-A0A662KLY0-F1
#
_entry.id   AF-A0A662KLY0-F1
#
_cell.length_a   1.000
_cell.length_b   1.000
_cell.length_c   1.000
_cell.angle_alpha   90.00
_cell.angle_beta   90.00
_cell.angle_gamma   90.00
#
_symmetry.space_group_name_H-M   'P 1'
#
loop_
_entity.id
_entity.type
_entity.pdbx_description
1 polymer ?
#
loop_
_entity_poly.entity_id
_entity_poly.type
_entity_poly.pdbx_seq_one_letter_code
_entity_poly.pdbx_strand_id
1 'polypeptide(L)'
;KDLLIAGAALHDIGKVEQYECTSIIDKTEEGEFVGHIVLGDRMVREKIRELREGGMNFPRDLENQISHMIVSHHGRHEWGSPEIPKFVEALVLHYADLMDSQIKYHLQKVEEERRINEESWGLIWDKDLGRKKPFYLGKVDEERTP
;
A
#
# COMPACT_ATOMS: atom_id res chain seq x y z
N LYS A 1 12.86 13.26 6.88
CA LYS A 1 12.74 12.01 7.69
C LYS A 1 11.36 11.90 8.31
N ASP A 2 10.97 12.81 9.20
CA ASP A 2 9.69 12.71 9.92
C ASP A 2 8.47 12.78 8.99
N LEU A 3 8.53 13.64 7.97
CA LEU A 3 7.50 13.71 6.93
C LEU A 3 7.30 12.38 6.19
N LEU A 4 8.40 11.69 5.82
CA LEU A 4 8.32 10.39 5.17
C LEU A 4 7.69 9.34 6.08
N ILE A 5 8.06 9.32 7.36
CA ILE A 5 7.50 8.38 8.35
C ILE A 5 6.00 8.66 8.53
N ALA A 6 5.61 9.92 8.66
CA ALA A 6 4.21 10.31 8.76
C ALA A 6 3.43 9.92 7.50
N GLY A 7 3.96 10.22 6.31
CA GLY A 7 3.34 9.82 5.04
C GLY A 7 3.23 8.30 4.90
N ALA A 8 4.26 7.55 5.28
CA ALA A 8 4.20 6.08 5.27
C ALA A 8 3.14 5.53 6.23
N ALA A 9 2.92 6.15 7.40
CA ALA A 9 1.87 5.75 8.30
C ALA A 9 0.46 6.12 7.80
N LEU A 10 0.33 7.21 7.03
CA LEU A 10 -0.95 7.82 6.66
C LEU A 10 -1.42 7.55 5.23
N HIS A 11 -0.54 7.13 4.32
CA HIS A 11 -0.85 7.05 2.88
C HIS A 11 -2.12 6.25 2.57
N ASP A 12 -2.37 5.20 3.35
CA ASP A 12 -3.47 4.26 3.20
C ASP A 12 -4.54 4.39 4.30
N ILE A 13 -4.50 5.45 5.11
CA ILE A 13 -5.37 5.58 6.30
C ILE A 13 -6.86 5.50 5.95
N GLY A 14 -7.26 5.93 4.75
CA GLY A 14 -8.65 5.84 4.30
C GLY A 14 -9.17 4.41 4.15
N LYS A 15 -8.32 3.38 4.19
CA LYS A 15 -8.76 1.98 4.20
C LYS A 15 -9.60 1.65 5.43
N VAL A 16 -9.44 2.38 6.54
CA VAL A 16 -10.23 2.16 7.77
C VAL A 16 -11.71 2.55 7.59
N GLU A 17 -11.98 3.53 6.74
CA GLU A 17 -13.35 3.95 6.38
C GLU A 17 -13.84 3.23 5.11
N GLN A 18 -12.93 2.76 4.26
CA GLN A 18 -13.29 2.06 3.03
C GLN A 18 -13.84 0.66 3.28
N TYR A 19 -13.33 -0.05 4.29
CA TYR A 19 -13.63 -1.46 4.52
C TYR A 19 -14.36 -1.69 5.84
N GLU A 20 -15.36 -2.57 5.80
CA GLU A 20 -15.99 -3.16 6.98
C GLU A 20 -15.48 -4.58 7.17
N CYS A 21 -14.80 -4.80 8.29
CA CYS A 21 -14.26 -6.10 8.67
C CYS A 21 -15.15 -6.76 9.73
N THR A 22 -16.23 -7.42 9.29
CA THR A 22 -17.06 -8.26 10.16
C THR A 22 -16.64 -9.73 10.04
N SER A 23 -17.53 -10.63 9.65
CA SER A 23 -17.24 -12.04 9.34
C SER A 23 -16.55 -12.20 7.98
N ILE A 24 -16.73 -11.21 7.10
CA ILE A 24 -16.18 -11.10 5.76
C ILE A 24 -15.64 -9.68 5.63
N ILE A 25 -14.55 -9.50 4.86
CA ILE A 25 -14.07 -8.17 4.48
C ILE A 25 -14.93 -7.70 3.32
N ASP A 26 -15.74 -6.67 3.56
CA ASP A 26 -16.53 -6.00 2.54
C ASP A 26 -16.20 -4.50 2.51
N LYS A 27 -16.67 -3.78 1.50
CA LYS A 27 -16.53 -2.33 1.43
C LYS A 27 -17.76 -1.63 2.00
N THR A 28 -17.54 -0.49 2.64
CA THR A 28 -18.62 0.44 2.98
C THR A 28 -19.24 1.03 1.72
N GLU A 29 -20.48 1.50 1.80
CA GLU A 29 -21.12 2.22 0.69
C GLU A 29 -20.28 3.45 0.26
N GLU A 30 -19.82 4.25 1.23
CA GLU A 30 -18.93 5.38 0.93
C GLU A 30 -17.59 4.92 0.35
N GLY A 31 -17.02 3.83 0.87
CA GLY A 31 -15.81 3.20 0.35
C GLY A 31 -15.93 2.73 -1.09
N GLU A 32 -17.12 2.33 -1.52
CA GLU A 32 -17.41 1.94 -2.91
C GLU A 32 -17.53 3.15 -3.84
N PHE A 33 -18.12 4.26 -3.36
CA PHE A 33 -18.27 5.49 -4.16
C PHE A 33 -16.99 6.34 -4.22
N VAL A 34 -16.24 6.42 -3.11
CA VAL A 34 -15.19 7.43 -2.89
C VAL A 34 -13.78 6.84 -2.96
N GLY A 35 -13.58 5.67 -2.34
CA GLY A 35 -12.27 5.00 -2.26
C GLY A 35 -11.30 5.59 -1.22
N HIS A 36 -10.34 4.78 -0.75
CA HIS A 36 -9.46 5.14 0.38
C HIS A 36 -8.60 6.38 0.14
N ILE A 37 -8.16 6.69 -1.09
CA ILE A 37 -7.27 7.85 -1.30
C ILE A 37 -7.97 9.15 -0.91
N VAL A 38 -9.19 9.34 -1.41
CA VAL A 38 -9.98 10.55 -1.13
C VAL A 38 -10.47 10.54 0.32
N LEU A 39 -10.88 9.38 0.85
CA LEU A 39 -11.24 9.25 2.27
C LEU A 39 -10.06 9.59 3.19
N GLY A 40 -8.86 9.09 2.89
CA GLY A 40 -7.66 9.36 3.65
C GLY A 40 -7.26 10.84 3.66
N ASP A 41 -7.33 11.52 2.51
CA ASP A 41 -7.08 12.97 2.44
C ASP A 41 -8.11 13.77 3.25
N ARG A 42 -9.40 13.40 3.18
CA ARG A 42 -10.46 14.02 3.99
C ARG A 42 -10.19 13.86 5.48
N MET A 43 -9.91 12.65 5.95
CA MET A 43 -9.62 12.36 7.36
C MET A 43 -8.45 13.20 7.89
N VAL A 44 -7.36 13.29 7.12
CA VAL A 44 -6.18 14.05 7.53
C VAL A 44 -6.45 15.56 7.54
N ARG A 45 -7.14 16.09 6.52
CA ARG A 45 -7.50 17.52 6.47
C ARG A 45 -8.45 17.92 7.59
N GLU A 46 -9.43 17.07 7.90
CA GLU A 46 -10.33 17.28 9.04
C GLU A 46 -9.55 17.30 10.35
N LYS A 47 -8.63 16.35 10.55
CA LYS A 47 -7.81 16.33 11.76
C LYS A 47 -6.92 17.56 11.90
N ILE A 48 -6.33 18.02 10.79
CA ILE A 48 -5.52 19.25 10.77
C ILE A 48 -6.38 20.48 11.08
N ARG A 49 -7.63 20.53 10.60
CA ARG A 49 -8.59 21.59 10.92
C ARG A 49 -8.87 21.63 12.44
N GLU A 50 -9.18 20.48 13.04
CA GLU A 50 -9.40 20.37 14.49
C GLU A 50 -8.19 20.83 15.31
N LEU A 51 -6.98 20.47 14.89
CA LEU A 51 -5.75 20.90 15.56
C LEU A 51 -5.59 22.42 15.53
N ARG A 52 -5.89 23.06 14.39
CA ARG A 52 -5.87 24.53 14.26
C ARG A 52 -6.91 25.21 15.14
N GLU A 53 -8.12 24.66 15.18
CA GLU A 53 -9.19 25.14 16.07
C GLU A 53 -8.81 25.00 17.56
N GLY A 54 -8.06 23.95 17.91
CA GLY A 54 -7.47 23.74 19.23
C GLY A 54 -6.26 24.64 19.55
N GLY A 55 -5.92 25.60 18.69
CA GLY A 55 -4.84 26.56 18.91
C GLY A 55 -3.45 26.08 18.48
N MET A 56 -3.33 24.90 17.87
CA MET A 56 -2.06 24.45 17.29
C MET A 56 -1.82 25.14 15.95
N ASN A 57 -0.69 25.83 15.82
CA ASN A 57 -0.28 26.38 14.53
C ASN A 57 0.24 25.26 13.61
N PHE A 58 -0.64 24.65 12.80
CA PHE A 58 -0.27 23.65 11.81
C PHE A 58 0.06 24.30 10.45
N PRO A 59 1.33 24.26 9.98
CA PRO A 59 1.74 24.94 8.75
C PRO A 59 0.99 24.42 7.52
N ARG A 60 0.58 25.34 6.65
CA ARG A 60 -0.15 24.99 5.41
C ARG A 60 0.70 24.17 4.44
N ASP A 61 2.00 24.46 4.37
CA ASP A 61 2.91 23.70 3.50
C ASP A 61 3.05 22.25 3.97
N LEU A 62 3.08 22.02 5.29
CA LEU A 62 3.13 20.67 5.85
C LEU A 62 1.83 19.89 5.56
N GLU A 63 0.66 20.55 5.67
CA GLU A 63 -0.62 19.96 5.26
C GLU A 63 -0.59 19.55 3.79
N ASN A 64 -0.14 20.46 2.91
CA ASN A 64 -0.05 20.17 1.48
C ASN A 64 0.88 19.00 1.18
N GLN A 65 2.02 18.91 1.88
CA GLN A 65 2.95 17.80 1.71
C GLN A 65 2.34 16.46 2.14
N ILE A 66 1.70 16.39 3.31
CA ILE A 66 1.07 15.15 3.79
C ILE A 66 -0.09 14.75 2.87
N SER A 67 -0.95 15.70 2.51
CA SER A 67 -2.04 15.50 1.56
C SER A 67 -1.51 14.97 0.22
N HIS A 68 -0.44 15.58 -0.32
CA HIS A 68 0.20 15.15 -1.55
C HIS A 68 0.76 13.73 -1.46
N MET A 69 1.36 13.34 -0.32
CA MET A 69 1.81 11.96 -0.13
C MET A 69 0.64 10.97 -0.21
N ILE A 70 -0.52 11.29 0.36
CA ILE A 70 -1.72 10.44 0.28
C ILE A 70 -2.25 10.41 -1.16
N VAL A 71 -2.44 11.54 -1.83
CA VAL A 71 -3.07 11.54 -3.17
C VAL A 71 -2.13 11.09 -4.31
N SER A 72 -0.85 10.87 -4.03
CA SER A 72 0.13 10.48 -5.04
C SER A 72 0.87 9.16 -4.77
N HIS A 73 0.58 8.45 -3.68
CA HIS A 73 1.35 7.25 -3.31
C HIS A 73 1.23 6.10 -4.32
N HIS A 74 0.12 6.01 -5.07
CA HIS A 74 0.01 5.07 -6.19
C HIS A 74 0.94 5.43 -7.36
N GLY A 75 1.51 6.63 -7.41
CA GLY A 75 2.62 6.99 -8.30
C GLY A 75 2.29 7.32 -9.74
N ARG A 76 1.24 6.70 -10.30
CA ARG A 76 0.86 6.84 -11.72
C ARG A 76 -0.65 6.95 -11.87
N HIS A 77 -1.09 7.78 -12.81
CA HIS A 77 -2.52 7.91 -13.12
C HIS A 77 -3.12 6.60 -13.61
N GLU A 78 -2.35 5.82 -14.39
CA GLU A 78 -2.73 4.51 -14.88
C GLU A 78 -2.88 3.47 -13.76
N TRP A 79 -2.32 3.74 -12.58
CA TRP A 79 -2.46 2.92 -11.36
C TRP A 79 -3.52 3.50 -10.41
N GLY A 80 -4.37 4.41 -10.90
CA GLY A 80 -5.45 5.01 -10.13
C GLY A 80 -5.00 6.13 -9.19
N SER A 81 -3.77 6.63 -9.33
CA SER A 81 -3.30 7.78 -8.56
C SER A 81 -3.94 9.08 -9.07
N PRO A 82 -4.61 9.87 -8.21
CA PRO A 82 -5.08 11.21 -8.59
C PRO A 82 -3.95 12.12 -9.09
N GLU A 83 -2.75 11.99 -8.55
CA GLU A 83 -1.58 12.81 -8.88
C GLU A 83 -0.29 11.99 -8.85
N ILE A 84 0.79 12.48 -9.47
CA ILE A 84 2.12 11.86 -9.40
C ILE A 84 2.97 12.45 -8.26
N PRO A 85 3.95 11.71 -7.70
CA PRO A 85 4.85 12.22 -6.67
C PRO A 85 5.66 13.44 -7.16
N LYS A 86 5.64 14.54 -6.40
CA LYS A 86 6.27 15.82 -6.79
C LYS A 86 7.45 16.26 -5.92
N PHE A 87 7.83 15.44 -4.94
CA PHE A 87 8.99 15.68 -4.08
C PHE A 87 9.59 14.35 -3.59
N VAL A 88 10.80 14.42 -3.05
CA VAL A 88 11.63 13.25 -2.76
C VAL A 88 10.93 12.28 -1.80
N GLU A 89 10.37 12.76 -0.69
CA GLU A 89 9.70 11.89 0.26
C GLU A 89 8.45 11.22 -0.34
N ALA A 90 7.65 11.92 -1.16
CA ALA A 90 6.51 11.30 -1.85
C ALA A 90 6.97 10.25 -2.87
N LEU A 91 8.08 10.48 -3.58
CA LEU A 91 8.64 9.53 -4.53
C LEU A 91 9.18 8.28 -3.82
N VAL A 92 9.87 8.47 -2.69
CA VAL A 92 10.35 7.36 -1.86
C VAL A 92 9.19 6.56 -1.29
N LEU A 93 8.13 7.22 -0.82
CA LEU A 93 6.92 6.55 -0.36
C LEU A 93 6.31 5.68 -1.47
N HIS A 94 6.12 6.25 -2.66
CA HIS A 94 5.57 5.51 -3.80
C HIS A 94 6.40 4.25 -4.11
N TYR A 95 7.73 4.35 -4.19
CA TYR A 95 8.55 3.19 -4.48
C TYR A 95 8.55 2.15 -3.35
N ALA A 96 8.45 2.58 -2.10
CA ALA A 96 8.32 1.67 -0.97
C ALA A 96 6.99 0.89 -1.04
N ASP A 97 5.88 1.59 -1.30
CA ASP A 97 4.54 0.99 -1.45
C ASP A 97 4.45 0.02 -2.64
N LEU A 98 4.99 0.43 -3.80
CA LEU A 98 5.05 -0.42 -4.99
C LEU A 98 5.87 -1.69 -4.73
N MET A 99 7.03 -1.55 -4.06
CA MET A 99 7.89 -2.68 -3.73
C MET A 99 7.19 -3.64 -2.76
N ASP A 100 6.54 -3.14 -1.71
CA ASP A 100 5.80 -3.98 -0.76
C ASP A 100 4.72 -4.79 -1.49
N SER A 101 3.94 -4.14 -2.34
CA SER A 101 2.90 -4.77 -3.16
C SER A 101 3.46 -5.86 -4.09
N GLN A 102 4.58 -5.60 -4.78
CA GLN A 102 5.22 -6.56 -5.67
C GLN A 102 5.80 -7.76 -4.91
N ILE A 103 6.46 -7.52 -3.77
CA ILE A 103 7.03 -8.58 -2.95
C ILE A 103 5.92 -9.45 -2.37
N LYS A 104 4.83 -8.86 -1.86
CA LYS A 104 3.67 -9.59 -1.36
C LYS A 104 3.06 -10.50 -2.42
N TYR A 105 2.92 -10.02 -3.66
CA TYR A 105 2.48 -10.83 -4.79
C TYR A 105 3.41 -12.04 -5.03
N HIS A 106 4.73 -11.81 -5.07
CA HIS A 106 5.69 -12.89 -5.26
C HIS A 106 5.68 -13.91 -4.12
N LEU A 107 5.56 -13.47 -2.87
CA LEU A 107 5.45 -14.36 -1.70
C LEU A 107 4.20 -15.24 -1.78
N GLN A 108 3.05 -14.68 -2.21
CA GLN A 108 1.84 -15.47 -2.43
C GLN A 108 2.05 -16.53 -3.52
N LYS A 109 2.73 -16.20 -4.62
CA LYS A 109 3.05 -17.17 -5.68
C LYS A 109 4.04 -18.25 -5.24
N VAL A 110 5.02 -17.91 -4.42
CA VAL A 110 5.92 -18.91 -3.81
C VAL A 110 5.13 -19.88 -2.95
N GLU A 111 4.20 -19.39 -2.13
CA GLU A 111 3.37 -20.22 -1.26
C GLU A 111 2.39 -21.11 -2.06
N GLU A 112 1.80 -20.58 -3.14
CA GLU A 112 0.97 -21.38 -4.06
C GLU A 112 1.77 -22.52 -4.70
N GLU A 113 2.97 -22.24 -5.23
CA GLU A 113 3.83 -23.25 -5.86
C GLU A 113 4.32 -24.31 -4.86
N ARG A 114 4.66 -23.91 -3.62
CA ARG A 114 5.06 -24.85 -2.55
C ARG A 114 3.99 -25.88 -2.19
N ARG A 115 2.70 -25.57 -2.40
CA ARG A 115 1.60 -26.50 -2.09
C ARG A 115 1.48 -27.63 -3.11
N ILE A 116 2.06 -27.46 -4.30
CA ILE A 116 1.95 -28.39 -5.42
C ILE A 116 3.30 -28.94 -5.87
N ASN A 117 4.41 -28.39 -5.38
CA ASN A 117 5.76 -28.75 -5.77
C ASN A 117 6.64 -28.97 -4.52
N GLU A 118 7.18 -30.18 -4.40
CA GLU A 118 8.10 -30.60 -3.33
C GLU A 118 9.58 -30.31 -3.65
N GLU A 119 9.87 -29.80 -4.85
CA GLU A 119 11.22 -29.41 -5.23
C GLU A 119 11.59 -28.03 -4.66
N SER A 120 12.89 -27.81 -4.48
CA SER A 120 13.43 -26.52 -4.03
C SER A 120 13.34 -25.39 -5.07
N TRP A 121 12.93 -25.71 -6.30
CA TRP A 121 12.74 -24.77 -7.40
C TRP A 121 11.37 -24.98 -8.05
N GLY A 122 10.73 -23.87 -8.41
CA GLY A 122 9.45 -23.86 -9.12
C GLY A 122 9.42 -22.83 -10.25
N LEU A 123 8.33 -22.82 -11.00
CA LEU A 123 8.13 -21.89 -12.12
C LEU A 123 7.01 -20.90 -11.80
N ILE A 124 7.38 -19.71 -11.34
CA ILE A 124 6.43 -18.64 -11.01
C ILE A 124 6.19 -17.76 -12.23
N TRP A 125 4.93 -17.40 -12.50
CA TRP A 125 4.58 -16.41 -13.51
C TRP A 125 5.08 -15.01 -13.11
N ASP A 126 5.82 -14.37 -14.00
CA ASP A 126 6.28 -13.00 -13.86
C ASP A 126 5.51 -12.09 -14.82
N LYS A 127 4.79 -11.12 -14.26
CA LYS A 127 3.93 -10.20 -15.03
C LYS A 127 4.75 -9.28 -15.93
N ASP A 128 5.92 -8.83 -15.48
CA ASP A 128 6.76 -7.88 -16.21
C ASP A 128 7.50 -8.58 -17.37
N LEU A 129 7.86 -9.85 -17.18
CA LEU A 129 8.48 -10.66 -18.23
C LEU A 129 7.47 -11.35 -19.16
N GLY A 130 6.18 -11.38 -18.80
CA GLY A 130 5.13 -12.06 -19.56
C GLY A 130 5.36 -13.56 -19.73
N ARG A 131 6.10 -14.20 -18.81
CA ARG A 131 6.45 -15.63 -18.86
C ARG A 131 6.70 -16.20 -17.46
N LYS A 132 6.69 -17.53 -17.35
CA LYS A 132 7.19 -18.21 -16.16
C LYS A 132 8.71 -18.10 -16.07
N LYS A 133 9.23 -17.90 -14.85
CA LYS A 133 10.66 -17.93 -14.55
C LYS A 133 10.96 -18.92 -13.42
N PRO A 134 12.14 -19.56 -13.43
CA PRO A 134 12.62 -20.31 -12.27
C PRO A 134 12.66 -19.41 -11.03
N PHE A 135 12.14 -19.90 -9.93
CA PHE A 135 12.17 -19.23 -8.64
C PHE A 135 12.51 -20.23 -7.55
N TYR A 136 13.36 -19.80 -6.61
CA TYR A 136 13.76 -20.64 -5.50
C TYR A 136 12.65 -20.69 -4.45
N LEU A 137 12.16 -21.88 -4.14
CA LEU A 137 11.08 -22.10 -3.19
C LEU A 137 11.60 -22.37 -1.77
N GLY A 138 12.91 -22.39 -1.52
CA GLY A 138 13.45 -22.84 -0.24
C GLY A 138 13.67 -24.35 -0.18
N LYS A 139 14.34 -24.85 0.86
CA LYS A 139 14.42 -26.30 1.09
C LYS A 139 13.11 -26.78 1.70
N VAL A 140 12.64 -27.96 1.30
CA VAL A 140 11.64 -28.68 2.09
C VAL A 140 12.33 -29.07 3.39
N ASP A 141 11.91 -28.50 4.52
CA ASP A 141 12.39 -28.97 5.82
C ASP A 141 11.85 -30.39 6.02
N GLU A 142 12.75 -31.37 6.00
CA GLU A 142 12.47 -32.78 6.31
C GLU A 142 11.90 -32.96 7.73
N GLU A 143 12.00 -31.95 8.59
CA GLU A 143 11.45 -31.95 9.96
C GLU A 143 9.93 -31.71 10.03
N ARG A 144 9.25 -31.55 8.88
CA ARG A 144 7.80 -31.33 8.82
C ARG A 144 7.00 -32.56 8.37
N THR A 145 7.31 -33.76 8.86
CA THR A 145 6.31 -34.84 8.98
C THR A 145 6.69 -35.89 10.05
N PRO A 146 5.74 -36.44 10.84
CA PRO A 146 4.42 -35.96 11.27
C PRO A 146 4.38 -35.51 12.74
#